data_AF-A0A535FIC7-F1
#
_entry.id   AF-A0A535FIC7-F1
#
_cell.length_a   1.000
_cell.length_b   1.000
_cell.length_c   1.000
_cell.angle_alpha   90.00
_cell.angle_beta   90.00
_cell.angle_gamma   90.00
#
_symmetry.space_group_name_H-M   'P 1'
#
loop_
_entity.id
_entity.type
_entity.pdbx_description
1 polymer ?
#
loop_
_entity_poly.entity_id
_entity_poly.type
_entity_poly.pdbx_seq_one_letter_code
_entity_poly.pdbx_strand_id
1 'polypeptide(L)'
;MKIVRGYKTELDPTRKQYTLLCQYAGAARFAYNYALARKQEAYAKGEKTPSAIDLQKELTAHKQTDLAWLNDVSKWVVQNALNG
;
A
#
# COMPACT_ATOMS: atom_id res chain seq x y z
N MET A 1 -0.12 -31.61 32.58
CA MET A 1 -0.69 -30.26 32.49
C MET A 1 0.14 -29.44 31.50
N LYS A 2 -0.38 -29.04 30.33
CA LYS A 2 0.34 -28.15 29.39
C LYS A 2 0.17 -26.71 29.85
N ILE A 3 1.27 -26.02 30.15
CA ILE A 3 1.26 -24.59 30.48
C ILE A 3 1.50 -23.83 29.18
N VAL A 4 0.51 -23.06 28.72
CA VAL A 4 0.66 -22.15 27.60
C VAL A 4 1.32 -20.87 28.13
N ARG A 5 2.49 -20.52 27.58
CA ARG A 5 3.20 -19.27 27.89
C ARG A 5 3.01 -18.29 26.74
N GLY A 6 2.63 -17.06 27.06
CA GLY A 6 2.61 -15.95 26.11
C GLY A 6 3.86 -15.09 26.29
N TYR A 7 4.45 -14.63 25.18
CA TYR A 7 5.55 -13.68 25.19
C TYR A 7 5.08 -12.40 24.50
N LYS A 8 5.41 -11.25 25.09
CA LYS A 8 5.21 -9.93 24.48
C LYS A 8 6.57 -9.40 24.08
N THR A 9 6.74 -9.11 22.79
CA THR A 9 7.95 -8.52 22.24
C THR A 9 7.57 -7.30 21.41
N GLU A 10 8.51 -6.36 21.28
CA GLU A 10 8.39 -5.23 20.39
C GLU A 10 9.56 -5.22 19.40
N LEU A 11 9.38 -4.51 18.29
CA LEU A 11 10.47 -4.24 17.36
C LEU A 11 11.33 -3.12 17.95
N ASP A 12 12.65 -3.30 17.93
CA ASP A 12 13.64 -2.25 18.25
C ASP A 12 14.38 -1.83 16.96
N PRO A 13 13.73 -1.05 16.07
CA PRO A 13 14.32 -0.66 14.80
C PRO A 13 15.38 0.43 15.00
N THR A 14 16.51 0.28 14.30
CA THR A 14 17.45 1.38 14.09
C THR A 14 16.78 2.55 13.38
N ARG A 15 17.37 3.75 13.48
CA ARG A 15 16.87 4.95 12.77
C ARG A 15 16.64 4.71 11.27
N LYS A 16 17.54 3.96 10.61
CA LYS A 16 17.40 3.61 9.18
C LYS A 16 16.17 2.72 8.92
N GLN A 17 15.96 1.71 9.76
CA GLN A 17 14.81 0.81 9.66
C GLN A 17 13.51 1.54 9.95
N TYR A 18 13.49 2.44 10.95
CA TYR A 18 12.31 3.25 11.26
C TYR A 18 11.89 4.11 10.07
N THR A 19 12.84 4.81 9.44
CA THR A 19 12.57 5.59 8.22
C THR A 19 11.98 4.71 7.11
N LEU A 20 12.54 3.52 6.90
CA LEU A 20 12.05 2.60 5.88
C LEU A 20 10.62 2.12 6.18
N LEU A 21 10.33 1.78 7.43
CA LEU A 21 8.99 1.39 7.87
C LEU A 21 7.97 2.51 7.62
N CYS A 22 8.32 3.75 7.95
CA CYS A 22 7.48 4.91 7.68
C CYS A 22 7.25 5.13 6.17
N GLN A 23 8.28 4.99 5.34
CA GLN A 23 8.16 5.07 3.88
C GLN A 23 7.21 3.99 3.34
N TYR A 24 7.35 2.75 3.80
CA TYR A 24 6.49 1.63 3.39
C TYR A 24 5.04 1.85 3.82
N ALA A 25 4.81 2.27 5.07
CA ALA A 25 3.48 2.60 5.57
C ALA A 25 2.84 3.76 4.80
N GLY A 26 3.63 4.80 4.49
CA GLY A 26 3.19 5.94 3.69
C GLY A 26 2.79 5.54 2.26
N ALA A 27 3.61 4.71 1.60
CA ALA A 27 3.32 4.20 0.28
C ALA A 27 2.05 3.33 0.23
N ALA A 28 1.85 2.45 1.22
CA ALA A 28 0.63 1.65 1.35
C ALA A 28 -0.61 2.54 1.49
N ARG A 29 -0.54 3.54 2.38
CA ARG A 29 -1.63 4.50 2.61
C ARG A 29 -1.95 5.30 1.35
N PHE A 30 -0.94 5.76 0.64
CA PHE A 30 -1.11 6.47 -0.62
C PHE A 30 -1.83 5.60 -1.66
N ALA A 31 -1.37 4.36 -1.88
CA ALA A 31 -1.97 3.45 -2.85
C ALA A 31 -3.45 3.13 -2.53
N TYR A 32 -3.77 2.91 -1.25
CA TYR A 32 -5.14 2.69 -0.80
C TYR A 32 -6.03 3.91 -1.07
N ASN A 33 -5.57 5.11 -0.68
CA ASN A 33 -6.32 6.34 -0.88
C ASN A 33 -6.54 6.65 -2.37
N TYR A 34 -5.52 6.42 -3.20
CA TYR A 34 -5.63 6.54 -4.66
C TYR A 34 -6.73 5.61 -5.20
N ALA A 35 -6.70 4.34 -4.81
CA ALA A 35 -7.71 3.37 -5.22
C ALA A 35 -9.12 3.77 -4.77
N LEU A 36 -9.27 4.22 -3.52
CA LEU A 36 -10.55 4.68 -2.99
C LEU A 36 -11.10 5.85 -3.80
N ALA A 37 -10.27 6.86 -4.08
CA ALA A 37 -10.67 8.01 -4.88
C ALA A 37 -11.11 7.59 -6.30
N ARG A 38 -10.33 6.72 -6.97
CA ARG A 38 -10.68 6.21 -8.31
C ARG A 38 -11.98 5.41 -8.33
N LYS A 39 -12.24 4.60 -7.30
CA LYS A 39 -13.50 3.87 -7.15
C LYS A 39 -14.67 4.82 -6.91
N GLN A 40 -14.49 5.86 -6.10
CA GLN A 40 -15.51 6.89 -5.86
C GLN A 40 -15.84 7.68 -7.14
N GLU A 41 -14.83 8.05 -7.92
CA GLU A 41 -15.01 8.71 -9.22
C GLU A 41 -15.80 7.85 -10.21
N ALA A 42 -15.42 6.57 -10.35
CA ALA A 42 -16.13 5.64 -11.22
C ALA A 42 -17.60 5.49 -10.79
N TYR A 43 -17.84 5.36 -9.48
CA TYR A 43 -19.19 5.29 -8.92
C TYR A 43 -20.00 6.56 -9.24
N ALA A 44 -19.42 7.75 -9.05
CA ALA A 44 -20.08 9.02 -9.34
C ALA A 44 -20.45 9.18 -10.82
N LYS A 45 -19.67 8.57 -11.73
CA LYS A 45 -19.92 8.56 -13.17
C LYS A 45 -20.86 7.43 -13.63
N GLY A 46 -21.28 6.53 -12.74
CA GLY A 46 -22.04 5.34 -13.09
C GLY A 46 -21.22 4.31 -13.88
N GLU A 47 -19.90 4.40 -13.82
CA GLU A 47 -18.97 3.49 -14.49
C GLU A 47 -18.74 2.23 -13.67
N LYS A 48 -18.21 1.19 -14.32
CA LYS A 48 -17.79 -0.02 -13.62
C LYS A 48 -16.64 0.31 -12.66
N THR A 49 -16.77 -0.11 -11.40
CA THR A 49 -15.71 0.01 -10.41
C THR A 49 -14.43 -0.69 -10.90
N PRO A 50 -13.27 0.01 -10.92
CA PRO A 50 -12.00 -0.57 -11.33
C PRO A 50 -11.61 -1.77 -10.46
N SER A 51 -11.06 -2.82 -11.09
CA SER A 51 -10.48 -3.94 -10.35
C SER A 51 -9.11 -3.57 -9.76
N ALA A 52 -8.61 -4.37 -8.82
CA ALA A 52 -7.26 -4.17 -8.28
C ALA A 52 -6.17 -4.23 -9.37
N ILE A 53 -6.36 -5.08 -10.39
CA ILE A 53 -5.46 -5.19 -11.54
C ILE A 53 -5.48 -3.89 -12.37
N ASP A 54 -6.66 -3.32 -12.60
CA ASP A 54 -6.80 -2.06 -13.36
C ASP A 54 -6.10 -0.92 -12.63
N LEU A 55 -6.35 -0.79 -11.32
CA LEU A 55 -5.71 0.22 -10.46
C LEU A 55 -4.19 0.06 -10.39
N GLN A 56 -3.70 -1.18 -10.39
CA GLN A 56 -2.27 -1.46 -10.41
C GLN A 56 -1.63 -1.03 -11.73
N LYS A 57 -2.32 -1.23 -12.87
CA LYS A 57 -1.86 -0.77 -14.18
C LYS A 57 -1.80 0.77 -14.24
N GLU A 58 -2.85 1.44 -13.75
CA GLU A 58 -2.88 2.91 -13.64
C GLU A 58 -1.69 3.43 -12.82
N LEU A 59 -1.49 2.90 -11.60
CA LEU A 59 -0.37 3.33 -10.75
C LEU A 59 0.99 3.02 -11.37
N THR A 60 1.14 1.90 -12.08
CA THR A 60 2.40 1.56 -12.76
C THR A 60 2.73 2.55 -13.88
N ALA A 61 1.72 3.04 -14.61
CA ALA A 61 1.91 4.11 -15.59
C ALA A 61 2.37 5.41 -14.91
N HIS A 62 1.71 5.80 -13.81
CA HIS A 62 2.10 7.00 -13.04
C HIS A 62 3.49 6.89 -12.39
N LYS A 63 3.97 5.69 -12.07
CA LYS A 63 5.34 5.47 -11.56
C LYS A 63 6.42 5.86 -12.56
N GLN A 64 6.11 5.88 -13.85
CA GLN A 64 7.05 6.28 -14.90
C GLN A 64 7.16 7.80 -15.03
N THR A 65 6.24 8.56 -14.42
CA THR A 65 6.21 10.02 -14.45
C THR A 65 6.31 10.57 -13.03
N ASP A 66 5.17 10.79 -12.38
CA ASP A 66 5.02 11.68 -11.23
C ASP A 66 5.14 10.95 -9.89
N LEU A 67 5.11 9.61 -9.92
CA LEU A 67 5.18 8.75 -8.74
C LEU A 67 6.45 7.90 -8.69
N ALA A 68 7.56 8.40 -9.24
CA ALA A 68 8.83 7.68 -9.28
C ALA A 68 9.34 7.24 -7.90
N TRP A 69 9.01 7.98 -6.83
CA TRP A 69 9.33 7.65 -5.44
C TRP A 69 8.70 6.32 -4.95
N LEU A 70 7.63 5.83 -5.59
CA LEU A 70 7.08 4.51 -5.29
C LEU A 70 7.97 3.35 -5.78
N ASN A 71 9.06 3.63 -6.48
CA ASN A 71 10.07 2.63 -6.83
C ASN A 71 11.05 2.35 -5.67
N ASP A 72 11.10 3.23 -4.67
CA ASP A 72 11.94 3.08 -3.48
C ASP A 72 11.36 2.09 -2.47
N VAL A 73 10.11 1.66 -2.66
CA VAL A 73 9.45 0.64 -1.85
C VAL A 73 9.18 -0.61 -2.69
N SER A 74 9.09 -1.75 -2.02
CA SER A 74 8.76 -3.02 -2.68
C SER A 74 7.42 -2.91 -3.43
N LYS A 75 7.37 -3.47 -4.65
CA LYS A 75 6.14 -3.53 -5.46
C LYS A 75 4.95 -4.15 -4.71
N TRP A 76 5.23 -5.07 -3.79
CA TRP A 76 4.22 -5.77 -2.99
C TRP A 76 3.43 -4.85 -2.06
N VAL A 77 4.02 -3.71 -1.65
CA VAL A 77 3.34 -2.72 -0.80
C VAL A 77 2.10 -2.17 -1.49
N VAL A 78 2.26 -1.76 -2.75
CA VAL A 78 1.15 -1.25 -3.57
C VAL A 78 0.17 -2.39 -3.90
N GLN A 79 0.67 -3.56 -4.33
CA GLN A 79 -0.19 -4.69 -4.69
C GLN A 79 -1.10 -5.12 -3.54
N ASN A 80 -0.55 -5.28 -2.34
CA ASN A 80 -1.33 -5.69 -1.18
C ASN A 80 -2.30 -4.60 -0.72
N ALA A 81 -1.93 -3.32 -0.83
CA ALA A 81 -2.82 -2.21 -0.49
C ALA A 81 -4.05 -2.12 -1.41
N LEU A 82 -3.97 -2.63 -2.64
CA LEU A 82 -5.07 -2.63 -3.61
C LEU A 82 -5.98 -3.86 -3.52
N ASN A 83 -5.50 -4.96 -2.93
CA ASN A 83 -6.20 -6.23 -2.81
C ASN A 83 -7.02 -6.36 -1.51
N GLY A 84 -6.91 -5.38 -0.60
CA GLY A 84 -7.62 -5.33 0.69
C GLY A 84 -9.03 -4.75 0.63
#